data_AF-A0A9D8FTP3-F1
#
_entry.id   AF-A0A9D8FTP3-F1
#
_cell.length_a   1.000
_cell.length_b   1.000
_cell.length_c   1.000
_cell.angle_alpha   90.00
_cell.angle_beta   90.00
_cell.angle_gamma   90.00
#
_symmetry.space_group_name_H-M   'P 1'
#
loop_
_entity.id
_entity.type
_entity.pdbx_description
1 polymer ?
#
loop_
_entity_poly.entity_id
_entity_poly.type
_entity_poly.pdbx_seq_one_letter_code
_entity_poly.pdbx_strand_id
1 'polypeptide(L)'
;MKGFSHLISGVAAASFLPGVVEMSAQGSFVLLLAGLGGMMPDTLDFRLARFLDTPAVEIDPDPEALDPQAMAEEVALAIDRAYATGKPVIVQLHTIRLGADLWRRYSIQFCSEERTVCVCIGPLTSTSRVPYPGSEPDLPVGRARTSAALRTIEDPETQVDVFSGPTFEFRRCEDAVEVAFLPWHRRWSHSFALTALLGGLFALALGPVYGVAYALGSSVHILEDQLGHMGSSLFHPFSRRRIPGLGLFHSGAVLPNLLTVWASAVLVLVNMDRFSGNPMLDPWRTLLTALIVPWVAISIVSWWSRRRHARGEWSTTDDRLAEVAAETEEAPV
;
A
#
# COMPACT_ATOMS: atom_id res chain seq x y z
N MET A 1 -5.30 0.51 -0.94
CA MET A 1 -6.08 1.46 -0.11
C MET A 1 -5.71 1.21 1.35
N LYS A 2 -6.41 1.73 2.37
CA LYS A 2 -6.20 1.30 3.77
C LYS A 2 -7.05 0.06 4.10
N GLY A 3 -6.58 -0.77 5.03
CA GLY A 3 -7.20 -2.05 5.40
C GLY A 3 -8.71 -2.04 5.69
N PHE A 4 -9.27 -0.99 6.31
CA PHE A 4 -10.73 -0.92 6.53
C PHE A 4 -11.51 -0.76 5.23
N SER A 5 -10.97 -0.02 4.25
CA SER A 5 -11.56 0.14 2.92
C SER A 5 -11.65 -1.23 2.22
N HIS A 6 -10.58 -2.02 2.29
CA HIS A 6 -10.53 -3.37 1.72
C HIS A 6 -11.54 -4.32 2.38
N LEU A 7 -11.66 -4.28 3.71
CA LEU A 7 -12.66 -5.06 4.44
C LEU A 7 -14.08 -4.75 3.92
N ILE A 8 -14.48 -3.48 3.94
CA ILE A 8 -15.87 -3.12 3.62
C ILE A 8 -16.17 -3.29 2.12
N SER A 9 -15.20 -3.08 1.25
CA SER A 9 -15.32 -3.38 -0.18
C SER A 9 -15.51 -4.86 -0.44
N GLY A 10 -14.83 -5.74 0.30
CA GLY A 10 -15.07 -7.18 0.22
C GLY A 10 -16.49 -7.57 0.64
N VAL A 11 -17.00 -6.98 1.73
CA VAL A 11 -18.40 -7.16 2.16
C VAL A 11 -19.37 -6.65 1.09
N ALA A 12 -19.12 -5.47 0.52
CA ALA A 12 -19.95 -4.88 -0.52
C ALA A 12 -20.01 -5.76 -1.78
N ALA A 13 -18.87 -6.29 -2.22
CA ALA A 13 -18.80 -7.18 -3.37
C ALA A 13 -19.62 -8.46 -3.16
N ALA A 14 -19.48 -9.10 -2.00
CA ALA A 14 -20.23 -10.32 -1.69
C ALA A 14 -21.74 -10.05 -1.52
N SER A 15 -22.14 -8.85 -1.08
CA SER A 15 -23.55 -8.49 -0.92
C SER A 15 -24.37 -8.55 -2.22
N PHE A 16 -23.72 -8.51 -3.39
CA PHE A 16 -24.39 -8.68 -4.68
C PHE A 16 -24.89 -10.12 -4.93
N LEU A 17 -24.46 -11.09 -4.11
CA LEU A 17 -24.91 -12.47 -4.20
C LEU A 17 -26.15 -12.68 -3.32
N PRO A 18 -27.32 -13.04 -3.88
CA PRO A 18 -28.54 -13.24 -3.10
C PRO A 18 -28.36 -14.25 -1.97
N GLY A 19 -27.71 -15.38 -2.27
CA GLY A 19 -27.44 -16.43 -1.28
C GLY A 19 -26.56 -15.98 -0.11
N VAL A 20 -25.66 -15.02 -0.31
CA VAL A 20 -24.86 -14.44 0.78
C VAL A 20 -25.77 -13.64 1.72
N VAL A 21 -26.65 -12.80 1.17
CA VAL A 21 -27.58 -11.98 1.95
C VAL A 21 -28.60 -12.84 2.69
N GLU A 22 -29.19 -13.84 2.02
CA GLU A 22 -30.15 -14.77 2.62
C GLU A 22 -29.53 -15.55 3.78
N MET A 23 -28.32 -16.09 3.60
CA MET A 23 -27.61 -16.81 4.66
C MET A 23 -27.27 -15.87 5.82
N SER A 24 -26.81 -14.65 5.55
CA SER A 24 -26.52 -13.68 6.61
C SER A 24 -27.79 -13.25 7.37
N ALA A 25 -28.94 -13.14 6.71
CA ALA A 25 -30.21 -12.89 7.37
C ALA A 25 -30.62 -14.03 8.33
N GLN A 26 -30.15 -15.26 8.06
CA GLN A 26 -30.32 -16.43 8.93
C GLN A 26 -29.23 -16.56 10.02
N GLY A 27 -28.35 -15.55 10.17
CA GLY A 27 -27.29 -15.53 11.18
C GLY A 27 -25.96 -16.12 10.72
N SER A 28 -25.78 -16.41 9.43
CA SER A 28 -24.50 -16.85 8.89
C SER A 28 -23.44 -15.73 8.88
N PHE A 29 -22.20 -16.11 9.17
CA PHE A 29 -21.02 -15.23 9.09
C PHE A 29 -20.47 -15.05 7.67
N VAL A 30 -21.18 -15.46 6.62
CA VAL A 30 -20.67 -15.44 5.23
C VAL A 30 -20.24 -14.04 4.75
N LEU A 31 -20.95 -12.97 5.13
CA LEU A 31 -20.52 -11.59 4.85
C LEU A 31 -19.23 -11.21 5.59
N LEU A 32 -19.08 -11.64 6.85
CA LEU A 32 -17.85 -11.45 7.60
C LEU A 32 -16.69 -12.18 6.92
N LEU A 33 -16.90 -13.41 6.43
CA LEU A 33 -15.89 -14.16 5.69
C LEU A 33 -15.45 -13.44 4.40
N ALA A 34 -16.37 -12.77 3.69
CA ALA A 34 -16.00 -11.92 2.56
C ALA A 34 -15.12 -10.74 2.99
N GLY A 35 -15.46 -10.06 4.09
CA GLY A 35 -14.62 -9.00 4.65
C GLY A 35 -13.24 -9.49 5.09
N LEU A 36 -13.16 -10.69 5.69
CA LEU A 36 -11.88 -11.35 5.99
C LEU A 36 -11.08 -11.65 4.74
N GLY A 37 -11.74 -12.11 3.66
CA GLY A 37 -11.12 -12.27 2.35
C GLY A 37 -10.53 -10.96 1.83
N GLY A 38 -11.22 -9.84 2.06
CA GLY A 38 -10.74 -8.49 1.73
C GLY A 38 -9.47 -8.09 2.51
N MET A 39 -9.29 -8.50 3.76
CA MET A 39 -8.08 -8.17 4.53
C MET A 39 -6.93 -9.17 4.36
N MET A 40 -7.22 -10.39 3.90
CA MET A 40 -6.28 -11.49 3.95
C MET A 40 -4.98 -11.24 3.16
N PRO A 41 -5.00 -10.66 1.95
CA PRO A 41 -3.78 -10.46 1.18
C PRO A 41 -2.72 -9.63 1.93
N ASP A 42 -3.09 -8.49 2.49
CA ASP A 42 -2.18 -7.66 3.29
C ASP A 42 -1.81 -8.33 4.60
N THR A 43 -2.77 -9.00 5.25
CA THR A 43 -2.49 -9.76 6.48
C THR A 43 -1.40 -10.80 6.24
N LEU A 44 -1.45 -11.53 5.13
CA LEU A 44 -0.42 -12.50 4.75
C LEU A 44 0.91 -11.82 4.47
N ASP A 45 0.91 -10.63 3.85
CA ASP A 45 2.14 -9.91 3.58
C ASP A 45 2.84 -9.46 4.86
N PHE A 46 2.13 -8.74 5.73
CA PHE A 46 2.70 -8.14 6.93
C PHE A 46 2.98 -9.15 8.03
N ARG A 47 2.19 -10.23 8.16
CA ARG A 47 2.36 -11.24 9.21
C ARG A 47 3.20 -12.44 8.77
N LEU A 48 3.39 -12.66 7.47
CA LEU A 48 4.14 -13.81 6.97
C LEU A 48 5.17 -13.43 5.92
N ALA A 49 4.77 -12.89 4.76
CA ALA A 49 5.66 -12.72 3.61
C ALA A 49 6.88 -11.85 3.93
N ARG A 50 6.68 -10.78 4.72
CA ARG A 50 7.74 -9.89 5.19
C ARG A 50 8.88 -10.63 5.90
N PHE A 51 8.58 -11.70 6.64
CA PHE A 51 9.57 -12.46 7.40
C PHE A 51 10.22 -13.59 6.59
N LEU A 52 9.74 -13.84 5.36
CA LEU A 52 10.31 -14.84 4.46
C LEU A 52 11.46 -14.27 3.60
N ASP A 53 11.49 -12.96 3.39
CA ASP A 53 12.58 -12.30 2.68
C ASP A 53 13.72 -11.98 3.66
N THR A 54 14.93 -12.46 3.37
CA THR A 54 16.14 -12.13 4.15
C THR A 54 16.95 -11.07 3.41
N PRO A 55 17.20 -9.90 4.00
CA PRO A 55 18.02 -8.87 3.37
C PRO A 55 19.47 -9.34 3.22
N ALA A 56 20.09 -8.98 2.10
CA ALA A 56 21.51 -9.24 1.86
C ALA A 56 22.41 -8.12 2.41
N VAL A 57 21.83 -6.93 2.59
CA VAL A 57 22.47 -5.74 3.18
C VAL A 57 21.46 -5.11 4.13
N GLU A 58 21.92 -4.77 5.32
CA GLU A 58 21.15 -4.03 6.33
C GLU A 58 21.89 -2.72 6.59
N ILE A 59 21.19 -1.60 6.40
CA ILE A 59 21.72 -0.26 6.68
C ILE A 59 21.07 0.19 7.99
N ASP A 60 21.85 0.17 9.07
CA ASP A 60 21.43 0.55 10.42
C ASP A 60 22.26 1.73 10.93
N PRO A 61 21.80 2.98 10.71
CA PRO A 61 22.59 4.16 11.03
C PRO A 61 22.74 4.36 12.54
N ASP A 62 23.97 4.61 13.00
CA ASP A 62 24.24 4.96 14.40
C ASP A 62 23.59 6.31 14.74
N PRO A 63 22.66 6.37 15.73
CA PRO A 63 22.01 7.62 16.12
C PRO A 63 22.98 8.71 16.60
N GLU A 64 24.17 8.35 17.09
CA GLU A 64 25.18 9.30 17.59
C GLU A 64 26.20 9.72 16.51
N ALA A 65 26.32 8.96 15.42
CA ALA A 65 27.31 9.15 14.36
C ALA A 65 26.67 9.03 12.97
N LEU A 66 25.74 9.94 12.68
CA LEU A 66 25.02 9.96 11.41
C LEU A 66 25.93 10.30 10.23
N ASP A 67 26.01 9.38 9.26
CA ASP A 67 26.78 9.55 8.02
C ASP A 67 25.89 9.27 6.79
N PRO A 68 25.18 10.29 6.27
CA PRO A 68 24.35 10.11 5.07
C PRO A 68 25.16 9.74 3.83
N GLN A 69 26.46 10.09 3.76
CA GLN A 69 27.31 9.74 2.62
C GLN A 69 27.59 8.24 2.61
N ALA A 70 27.98 7.66 3.75
CA ALA A 70 28.18 6.22 3.88
C ALA A 70 26.91 5.43 3.55
N MET A 71 25.74 5.89 4.01
CA MET A 71 24.45 5.27 3.68
C MET A 71 24.19 5.27 2.16
N ALA A 72 24.43 6.40 1.48
CA ALA A 72 24.26 6.50 0.03
C ALA A 72 25.21 5.56 -0.73
N GLU A 73 26.47 5.47 -0.27
CA GLU A 73 27.49 4.59 -0.86
C GLU A 73 27.16 3.11 -0.70
N GLU A 74 26.64 2.68 0.45
CA GLU A 74 26.21 1.30 0.65
C GLU A 74 25.05 0.91 -0.27
N VAL A 75 24.07 1.79 -0.44
CA VAL A 75 22.97 1.56 -1.37
C VAL A 75 23.47 1.50 -2.81
N ALA A 76 24.35 2.42 -3.22
CA ALA A 76 24.93 2.41 -4.55
C ALA A 76 25.74 1.14 -4.81
N LEU A 77 26.50 0.66 -3.82
CA LEU A 77 27.23 -0.61 -3.89
C LEU A 77 26.29 -1.82 -4.04
N ALA A 78 25.15 -1.82 -3.37
CA ALA A 78 24.14 -2.86 -3.50
C ALA A 78 23.52 -2.90 -4.90
N ILE A 79 23.23 -1.73 -5.48
CA ILE A 79 22.78 -1.59 -6.87
C ILE A 79 23.82 -2.11 -7.85
N ASP A 80 25.08 -1.70 -7.69
CA ASP A 80 26.18 -2.11 -8.56
C ASP A 80 26.44 -3.61 -8.46
N ARG A 81 26.31 -4.19 -7.27
CA ARG A 81 26.38 -5.64 -7.06
C ARG A 81 25.26 -6.37 -7.80
N ALA A 82 24.02 -5.86 -7.74
CA ALA A 82 22.89 -6.45 -8.47
C ALA A 82 23.12 -6.40 -9.98
N TYR A 83 23.65 -5.29 -10.50
CA TYR A 83 23.98 -5.12 -11.92
C TYR A 83 25.11 -6.06 -12.37
N ALA A 84 26.23 -6.08 -11.63
CA ALA A 84 27.42 -6.85 -11.99
C ALA A 84 27.16 -8.36 -11.92
N THR A 85 26.44 -8.84 -10.91
CA THR A 85 26.21 -10.27 -10.70
C THR A 85 24.96 -10.80 -11.42
N GLY A 86 24.03 -9.92 -11.79
CA GLY A 86 22.71 -10.28 -12.30
C GLY A 86 21.80 -10.96 -11.26
N LYS A 87 22.24 -11.06 -9.99
CA LYS A 87 21.44 -11.62 -8.90
C LYS A 87 20.70 -10.50 -8.17
N PRO A 88 19.43 -10.70 -7.77
CA PRO A 88 18.72 -9.73 -6.95
C PRO A 88 19.45 -9.47 -5.62
N VAL A 89 19.50 -8.20 -5.21
CA VAL A 89 20.04 -7.79 -3.90
C VAL A 89 18.94 -7.09 -3.13
N ILE A 90 18.60 -7.60 -1.95
CA ILE A 90 17.62 -6.99 -1.05
C ILE A 90 18.37 -6.17 -0.01
N VAL A 91 17.95 -4.92 0.17
CA VAL A 91 18.48 -4.00 1.17
C VAL A 91 17.38 -3.61 2.15
N GLN A 92 17.63 -3.76 3.44
CA GLN A 92 16.79 -3.24 4.52
C GLN A 92 17.36 -1.89 4.98
N LEU A 93 16.52 -0.87 5.02
CA LEU A 93 16.86 0.43 5.58
C LEU A 93 16.22 0.52 6.96
N HIS A 94 17.03 0.51 8.02
CA HIS A 94 16.53 0.61 9.39
C HIS A 94 16.26 2.06 9.78
N THR A 95 15.30 2.24 10.68
CA THR A 95 14.95 3.53 11.26
C THR A 95 15.88 3.89 12.40
N ILE A 96 16.02 5.19 12.64
CA ILE A 96 16.91 5.70 13.68
C ILE A 96 16.05 6.01 14.92
N ARG A 97 15.98 5.06 15.86
CA ARG A 97 15.21 5.22 17.09
C ARG A 97 16.00 5.98 18.15
N LEU A 98 15.42 7.07 18.66
CA LEU A 98 16.04 7.90 19.71
C LEU A 98 15.31 7.78 21.06
N GLY A 99 14.09 7.26 21.07
CA GLY A 99 13.31 7.06 22.29
C GLY A 99 12.08 6.19 22.07
N ALA A 100 11.20 6.15 23.07
CA ALA A 100 9.97 5.36 23.00
C ALA A 100 9.04 5.84 21.87
N ASP A 101 8.89 7.17 21.76
CA ASP A 101 8.06 7.88 20.79
C ASP A 101 8.89 8.92 19.99
N LEU A 102 10.20 8.69 19.85
CA LEU A 102 11.10 9.65 19.21
C LEU A 102 12.00 8.95 18.21
N TRP A 103 11.98 9.44 16.98
CA TRP A 103 12.71 8.90 15.86
C TRP A 103 13.41 10.02 15.10
N ARG A 104 14.52 9.70 14.43
CA ARG A 104 15.14 10.58 13.45
C ARG A 104 14.72 10.13 12.06
N ARG A 105 14.02 11.00 11.33
CA ARG A 105 13.67 10.77 9.94
C ARG A 105 14.91 10.92 9.07
N TYR A 106 15.03 10.09 8.04
CA TYR A 106 15.85 10.36 6.87
C TYR A 106 15.08 9.99 5.61
N SER A 107 15.58 10.42 4.47
CA SER A 107 15.00 10.08 3.18
C SER A 107 16.04 9.53 2.22
N ILE A 108 15.58 8.69 1.31
CA ILE A 108 16.37 8.16 0.20
C ILE A 108 15.67 8.49 -1.11
N GLN A 109 16.43 8.98 -2.09
CA GLN A 109 15.95 9.24 -3.43
C GLN A 109 16.84 8.57 -4.46
N PHE A 110 16.22 7.89 -5.43
CA PHE A 110 16.88 7.30 -6.57
C PHE A 110 16.68 8.23 -7.77
N CYS A 111 17.72 8.92 -8.20
CA CYS A 111 17.65 9.84 -9.34
C CYS A 111 18.06 9.09 -10.61
N SER A 112 17.07 8.64 -11.40
CA SER A 112 17.33 7.81 -12.59
C SER A 112 18.20 8.53 -13.62
N GLU A 113 17.93 9.82 -13.88
CA GLU A 113 18.66 10.63 -14.86
C GLU A 113 20.13 10.83 -14.50
N GLU A 114 20.40 11.08 -13.22
CA GLU A 114 21.74 11.37 -12.70
C GLU A 114 22.52 10.10 -12.32
N ARG A 115 21.84 8.95 -12.28
CA ARG A 115 22.36 7.67 -11.75
C ARG A 115 22.91 7.81 -10.34
N THR A 116 22.25 8.62 -9.53
CA THR A 116 22.66 8.94 -8.17
C THR A 116 21.65 8.42 -7.16
N VAL A 117 22.16 7.97 -6.02
CA VAL A 117 21.40 7.75 -4.80
C VAL A 117 21.69 8.94 -3.89
N CYS A 118 20.63 9.59 -3.42
CA CYS A 118 20.72 10.70 -2.47
C CYS A 118 20.12 10.29 -1.12
N VAL A 119 20.82 10.57 -0.03
CA VAL A 119 20.33 10.36 1.33
C VAL A 119 20.37 11.68 2.09
N CYS A 120 19.24 12.06 2.69
CA CYS A 120 19.11 13.28 3.47
C CYS A 120 18.63 12.96 4.89
N ILE A 121 19.32 13.49 5.91
CA ILE A 121 18.87 13.36 7.29
C ILE A 121 17.88 14.49 7.58
N GLY A 122 16.70 14.13 8.07
CA GLY A 122 15.58 15.03 8.33
C GLY A 122 15.36 15.32 9.83
N PRO A 123 14.18 15.88 10.18
CA PRO A 123 13.86 16.24 11.56
C PRO A 123 13.66 15.02 12.46
N LEU A 124 13.58 15.28 13.76
CA LEU A 124 12.99 14.36 14.71
C LEU A 124 11.50 14.23 14.43
N THR A 125 10.93 13.05 14.64
CA THR A 125 9.51 12.77 14.47
C THR A 125 8.97 11.93 15.61
N SER A 126 7.69 12.11 15.94
CA SER A 126 6.96 11.19 16.81
C SER A 126 6.63 9.88 16.08
N THR A 127 6.09 8.87 16.79
CA THR A 127 5.56 7.65 16.17
C THR A 127 4.39 7.95 15.22
N SER A 128 3.66 9.03 15.48
CA SER A 128 2.63 9.56 14.58
C SER A 128 3.20 10.36 13.39
N ARG A 129 4.53 10.31 13.18
CA ARG A 129 5.27 10.97 12.08
C ARG A 129 5.17 12.49 12.05
N VAL A 130 4.78 13.10 13.17
CA VAL A 130 4.72 14.55 13.29
C VAL A 130 6.15 15.07 13.49
N PRO A 131 6.68 15.90 12.57
CA PRO A 131 8.02 16.46 12.73
C PRO A 131 8.07 17.45 13.88
N TYR A 132 9.17 17.46 14.62
CA TYR A 132 9.51 18.49 15.59
C TYR A 132 10.26 19.62 14.87
N PRO A 133 9.66 20.80 14.65
CA PRO A 133 10.28 21.86 13.86
C PRO A 133 11.59 22.35 14.48
N GLY A 134 12.61 22.59 13.65
CA GLY A 134 13.91 23.10 14.09
C GLY A 134 14.81 22.03 14.71
N SER A 135 14.48 20.75 14.53
CA SER A 135 15.29 19.62 14.99
C SER A 135 16.13 18.99 13.86
N GLU A 136 16.00 19.49 12.63
CA GLU A 136 16.79 19.11 11.47
C GLU A 136 18.29 19.31 11.75
N PRO A 137 19.14 18.30 11.50
CA PRO A 137 20.57 18.46 11.67
C PRO A 137 21.16 19.16 10.45
N ASP A 138 22.19 19.99 10.67
CA ASP A 138 22.97 20.62 9.61
C ASP A 138 24.01 19.62 9.07
N LEU A 139 23.54 18.61 8.32
CA LEU A 139 24.36 17.60 7.68
C LEU A 139 24.27 17.73 6.15
N PRO A 140 25.39 17.52 5.43
CA PRO A 140 25.36 17.50 3.98
C PRO A 140 24.54 16.30 3.47
N VAL A 141 23.88 16.47 2.32
CA VAL A 141 23.22 15.38 1.61
C VAL A 141 24.27 14.39 1.13
N GLY A 142 24.13 13.13 1.52
CA GLY A 142 24.93 12.04 1.01
C GLY A 142 24.57 11.74 -0.44
N ARG A 143 25.56 11.62 -1.32
CA ARG A 143 25.36 11.36 -2.74
C ARG A 143 26.35 10.33 -3.24
N ALA A 144 25.84 9.25 -3.81
CA ALA A 144 26.66 8.22 -4.43
C ALA A 144 26.19 7.94 -5.86
N ARG A 145 27.14 7.81 -6.80
CA ARG A 145 26.85 7.41 -8.17
C ARG A 145 26.81 5.90 -8.30
N THR A 146 25.93 5.43 -9.16
CA THR A 146 25.80 4.02 -9.54
C THR A 146 26.39 3.81 -10.93
N SER A 147 26.91 2.62 -11.18
CA SER A 147 27.47 2.21 -12.47
C SER A 147 26.38 1.95 -13.53
N ALA A 148 25.17 1.61 -13.10
CA ALA A 148 24.03 1.27 -13.95
C ALA A 148 22.97 2.37 -13.97
N ALA A 149 22.17 2.43 -15.05
CA ALA A 149 20.96 3.25 -15.03
C ALA A 149 19.92 2.65 -14.07
N LEU A 150 19.12 3.49 -13.42
CA LEU A 150 18.06 3.04 -12.52
C LEU A 150 16.72 3.05 -13.25
N ARG A 151 15.95 1.98 -13.13
CA ARG A 151 14.56 1.92 -13.59
C ARG A 151 13.65 1.88 -12.37
N THR A 152 13.00 2.99 -12.13
CA THR A 152 12.06 3.18 -11.03
C THR A 152 10.66 3.35 -11.65
N ILE A 153 9.61 2.99 -10.92
CA ILE A 153 8.22 3.23 -11.40
C ILE A 153 7.93 4.74 -11.39
N GLU A 154 8.52 5.45 -10.42
CA GLU A 154 8.65 6.91 -10.30
C GLU A 154 9.98 7.19 -9.56
N ASP A 155 10.49 8.43 -9.51
CA ASP A 155 11.63 8.82 -8.65
C ASP A 155 11.15 9.44 -7.31
N PRO A 156 10.32 8.77 -6.48
CA PRO A 156 9.85 9.35 -5.25
C PRO A 156 10.97 9.33 -4.21
N GLU A 157 10.99 10.38 -3.40
CA GLU A 157 11.71 10.38 -2.15
C GLU A 157 11.00 9.44 -1.17
N THR A 158 11.70 8.39 -0.73
CA THR A 158 11.18 7.47 0.29
C THR A 158 11.63 7.95 1.66
N GLN A 159 10.68 8.20 2.56
CA GLN A 159 10.99 8.53 3.96
C GLN A 159 11.11 7.30 4.83
N VAL A 160 12.10 7.33 5.72
CA VAL A 160 12.36 6.33 6.75
C VAL A 160 12.29 7.02 8.10
N ASP A 161 11.19 6.83 8.83
CA ASP A 161 10.92 7.57 10.07
C ASP A 161 10.38 6.73 11.23
N VAL A 162 9.64 5.64 11.00
CA VAL A 162 9.06 4.82 12.08
C VAL A 162 9.05 3.32 11.79
N PHE A 163 8.89 2.51 12.83
CA PHE A 163 8.94 1.05 12.82
C PHE A 163 10.29 0.51 12.36
N SER A 164 10.36 -0.48 11.48
CA SER A 164 11.63 -1.10 11.06
C SER A 164 12.22 -0.49 9.79
N GLY A 165 11.50 0.44 9.15
CA GLY A 165 11.87 1.00 7.85
C GLY A 165 11.63 0.06 6.66
N PRO A 166 11.80 0.56 5.43
CA PRO A 166 11.45 -0.15 4.21
C PRO A 166 12.54 -1.12 3.72
N THR A 167 12.13 -2.00 2.81
CA THR A 167 13.02 -2.88 2.05
C THR A 167 12.97 -2.54 0.57
N PHE A 168 14.12 -2.64 -0.09
CA PHE A 168 14.26 -2.48 -1.53
C PHE A 168 14.89 -3.73 -2.12
N GLU A 169 14.38 -4.22 -3.25
CA GLU A 169 15.06 -5.19 -4.09
C GLU A 169 15.62 -4.49 -5.33
N PHE A 170 16.92 -4.67 -5.56
CA PHE A 170 17.59 -4.25 -6.78
C PHE A 170 17.76 -5.44 -7.70
N ARG A 171 17.21 -5.34 -8.92
CA ARG A 171 17.24 -6.42 -9.90
C ARG A 171 17.72 -5.91 -11.25
N ARG A 172 18.70 -6.59 -11.84
CA ARG A 172 19.12 -6.26 -13.20
C ARG A 172 17.98 -6.51 -14.20
N CYS A 173 17.68 -5.49 -15.00
CA CYS A 173 16.75 -5.52 -16.12
C CYS A 173 17.47 -4.96 -17.34
N GLU A 174 17.98 -5.85 -18.21
CA GLU A 174 18.79 -5.48 -19.38
C GLU A 174 20.03 -4.65 -18.97
N ASP A 175 20.08 -3.39 -19.40
CA ASP A 175 21.15 -2.42 -19.14
C ASP A 175 20.88 -1.50 -17.95
N ALA A 176 19.78 -1.74 -17.21
CA ALA A 176 19.39 -0.98 -16.03
C ALA A 176 19.20 -1.88 -14.80
N VAL A 177 19.06 -1.26 -13.64
CA VAL A 177 18.62 -1.91 -12.40
C VAL A 177 17.23 -1.43 -12.05
N GLU A 178 16.28 -2.36 -12.02
CA GLU A 178 14.94 -2.14 -11.49
C GLU A 178 15.01 -1.99 -9.96
N VAL A 179 14.45 -0.91 -9.44
CA VAL A 179 14.29 -0.67 -7.99
C VAL A 179 12.87 -1.05 -7.59
N ALA A 180 12.73 -2.12 -6.83
CA ALA A 180 11.44 -2.60 -6.34
C ALA A 180 11.28 -2.27 -4.85
N PHE A 181 10.36 -1.35 -4.55
CA PHE A 181 9.94 -1.03 -3.18
C PHE A 181 9.08 -2.17 -2.59
N LEU A 182 9.37 -2.54 -1.34
CA LEU A 182 8.72 -3.62 -0.57
C LEU A 182 8.55 -4.88 -1.43
N PRO A 183 9.66 -5.58 -1.76
CA PRO A 183 9.63 -6.70 -2.70
C PRO A 183 8.71 -7.83 -2.27
N TRP A 184 8.59 -8.11 -0.96
CA TRP A 184 7.69 -9.13 -0.38
C TRP A 184 6.20 -8.80 -0.54
N HIS A 185 5.84 -7.51 -0.54
CA HIS A 185 4.46 -7.06 -0.58
C HIS A 185 3.83 -7.24 -1.98
N ARG A 186 2.54 -7.55 -2.06
CA ARG A 186 1.76 -7.72 -3.30
C ARG A 186 2.32 -8.74 -4.28
N ARG A 187 2.94 -9.80 -3.74
CA ARG A 187 3.43 -10.95 -4.50
C ARG A 187 2.39 -12.07 -4.56
N TRP A 188 2.68 -13.20 -3.91
CA TRP A 188 1.91 -14.43 -4.00
C TRP A 188 0.57 -14.33 -3.27
N SER A 189 0.51 -13.55 -2.19
CA SER A 189 -0.69 -13.21 -1.42
C SER A 189 -1.73 -12.46 -2.26
N HIS A 190 -1.28 -11.68 -3.24
CA HIS A 190 -2.11 -10.84 -4.12
C HIS A 190 -2.29 -11.45 -5.50
N SER A 191 -2.52 -12.76 -5.55
CA SER A 191 -2.71 -13.51 -6.78
C SER A 191 -4.09 -14.16 -6.83
N PHE A 192 -4.71 -14.13 -8.01
CA PHE A 192 -6.01 -14.78 -8.20
C PHE A 192 -5.91 -16.30 -8.05
N ALA A 193 -4.74 -16.89 -8.26
CA ALA A 193 -4.53 -18.31 -8.03
C ALA A 193 -4.62 -18.66 -6.53
N LEU A 194 -4.01 -17.86 -5.65
CA LEU A 194 -4.16 -18.05 -4.21
C LEU A 194 -5.60 -17.78 -3.76
N THR A 195 -6.22 -16.72 -4.29
CA THR A 195 -7.64 -16.42 -4.02
C THR A 195 -8.54 -17.60 -4.40
N ALA A 196 -8.34 -18.20 -5.57
CA ALA A 196 -9.08 -19.36 -6.03
C ALA A 196 -8.81 -20.60 -5.17
N LEU A 197 -7.56 -20.82 -4.76
CA LEU A 197 -7.19 -21.93 -3.87
C LEU A 197 -7.90 -21.82 -2.51
N LEU A 198 -7.76 -20.67 -1.83
CA LEU A 198 -8.36 -20.45 -0.52
C LEU A 198 -9.89 -20.42 -0.59
N GLY A 199 -10.46 -19.76 -1.61
CA GLY A 199 -11.89 -19.80 -1.89
C GLY A 199 -12.39 -21.23 -2.14
N GLY A 200 -11.65 -22.04 -2.88
CA GLY A 200 -11.94 -23.45 -3.09
C GLY A 200 -11.91 -24.26 -1.79
N LEU A 201 -10.95 -24.03 -0.91
CA LEU A 201 -10.88 -24.68 0.40
C LEU A 201 -12.09 -24.31 1.28
N PHE A 202 -12.49 -23.04 1.32
CA PHE A 202 -13.70 -22.62 2.01
C PHE A 202 -14.97 -23.19 1.38
N ALA A 203 -15.03 -23.29 0.04
CA ALA A 203 -16.13 -23.93 -0.67
C ALA A 203 -16.29 -25.41 -0.28
N LEU A 204 -15.18 -26.14 -0.17
CA LEU A 204 -15.17 -27.54 0.23
C LEU A 204 -15.55 -27.73 1.70
N ALA A 205 -15.06 -26.86 2.59
CA ALA A 205 -15.25 -27.00 4.03
C ALA A 205 -16.62 -26.50 4.52
N LEU A 206 -17.13 -25.41 3.95
CA LEU A 206 -18.30 -24.68 4.46
C LEU A 206 -19.43 -24.58 3.43
N GLY A 207 -19.15 -24.90 2.17
CA GLY A 207 -20.11 -24.86 1.07
C GLY A 207 -19.79 -23.77 0.04
N PRO A 208 -20.25 -23.92 -1.22
CA PRO A 208 -19.84 -23.06 -2.34
C PRO A 208 -20.02 -21.55 -2.11
N VAL A 209 -21.09 -21.14 -1.43
CA VAL A 209 -21.38 -19.71 -1.18
C VAL A 209 -20.30 -19.06 -0.31
N TYR A 210 -19.78 -19.76 0.72
CA TYR A 210 -18.68 -19.26 1.55
C TYR A 210 -17.39 -19.08 0.76
N GLY A 211 -17.07 -20.06 -0.09
CA GLY A 211 -15.87 -20.00 -0.93
C GLY A 211 -15.91 -18.85 -1.93
N VAL A 212 -17.05 -18.66 -2.60
CA VAL A 212 -17.23 -17.54 -3.54
C VAL A 212 -17.21 -16.20 -2.80
N ALA A 213 -17.85 -16.09 -1.63
CA ALA A 213 -17.85 -14.86 -0.83
C ALA A 213 -16.43 -14.45 -0.41
N TYR A 214 -15.63 -15.40 0.09
CA TYR A 214 -14.22 -15.19 0.39
C TYR A 214 -13.43 -14.75 -0.85
N ALA A 215 -13.59 -15.48 -1.96
CA ALA A 215 -12.85 -15.22 -3.19
C ALA A 215 -13.17 -13.85 -3.79
N LEU A 216 -14.44 -13.42 -3.73
CA LEU A 216 -14.84 -12.08 -4.16
C LEU A 216 -14.20 -11.00 -3.29
N GLY A 217 -14.22 -11.17 -1.97
CA GLY A 217 -13.59 -10.23 -1.05
C GLY A 217 -12.10 -10.05 -1.34
N SER A 218 -11.36 -11.16 -1.44
CA SER A 218 -9.94 -11.16 -1.78
C SER A 218 -9.66 -10.64 -3.19
N SER A 219 -10.52 -10.90 -4.16
CA SER A 219 -10.35 -10.39 -5.53
C SER A 219 -10.53 -8.87 -5.59
N VAL A 220 -11.51 -8.32 -4.87
CA VAL A 220 -11.73 -6.87 -4.82
C VAL A 220 -10.55 -6.17 -4.17
N HIS A 221 -9.99 -6.71 -3.10
CA HIS A 221 -8.73 -6.22 -2.52
C HIS A 221 -7.63 -6.07 -3.59
N ILE A 222 -7.35 -7.16 -4.30
CA ILE A 222 -6.31 -7.20 -5.34
C ILE A 222 -6.59 -6.16 -6.44
N LEU A 223 -7.85 -6.01 -6.85
CA LEU A 223 -8.23 -5.05 -7.89
C LEU A 223 -8.14 -3.60 -7.41
N GLU A 224 -8.51 -3.31 -6.16
CA GLU A 224 -8.36 -1.98 -5.56
C GLU A 224 -6.88 -1.57 -5.49
N ASP A 225 -6.00 -2.52 -5.20
CA ASP A 225 -4.57 -2.29 -5.19
C ASP A 225 -3.95 -2.04 -6.57
N GLN A 226 -4.58 -2.52 -7.64
CA GLN A 226 -4.21 -2.12 -9.01
C GLN A 226 -4.51 -0.65 -9.31
N LEU A 227 -5.36 0.02 -8.52
CA LEU A 227 -5.62 1.45 -8.70
C LEU A 227 -4.48 2.33 -8.14
N GLY A 228 -3.58 1.76 -7.33
CA GLY A 228 -2.41 2.45 -6.78
C GLY A 228 -1.19 2.47 -7.71
N HIS A 229 -0.03 2.87 -7.21
CA HIS A 229 1.21 2.95 -7.99
C HIS A 229 1.96 1.60 -8.03
N MET A 230 2.02 0.86 -6.91
CA MET A 230 2.78 -0.38 -6.82
C MET A 230 2.27 -1.52 -7.71
N GLY A 231 0.94 -1.66 -7.85
CA GLY A 231 0.32 -2.80 -8.51
C GLY A 231 0.55 -4.13 -7.76
N SER A 232 0.52 -5.28 -8.46
CA SER A 232 0.52 -6.62 -7.83
C SER A 232 0.93 -7.74 -8.78
N SER A 233 1.30 -8.90 -8.25
CA SER A 233 1.62 -10.12 -9.00
C SER A 233 0.39 -10.99 -9.23
N LEU A 234 -0.55 -10.51 -10.06
CA LEU A 234 -1.90 -11.08 -10.24
C LEU A 234 -1.94 -12.58 -10.56
N PHE A 235 -0.92 -13.11 -11.24
CA PHE A 235 -0.88 -14.47 -11.77
C PHE A 235 0.18 -15.36 -11.11
N HIS A 236 0.68 -15.02 -9.93
CA HIS A 236 1.53 -15.93 -9.18
C HIS A 236 0.78 -17.25 -8.89
N PRO A 237 1.41 -18.45 -8.95
CA PRO A 237 2.83 -18.72 -9.24
C PRO A 237 3.17 -18.84 -10.73
N PHE A 238 2.20 -18.75 -11.64
CA PHE A 238 2.43 -18.91 -13.09
C PHE A 238 3.28 -17.79 -13.68
N SER A 239 3.16 -16.58 -13.12
CA SER A 239 4.05 -15.45 -13.39
C SER A 239 4.47 -14.78 -12.09
N ARG A 240 5.76 -14.49 -11.94
CA ARG A 240 6.32 -13.72 -10.83
C ARG A 240 6.44 -12.22 -11.13
N ARG A 241 6.02 -11.80 -12.32
CA ARG A 241 6.10 -10.39 -12.75
C ARG A 241 5.01 -9.60 -12.05
N ARG A 242 5.40 -8.53 -11.35
CA ARG A 242 4.47 -7.52 -10.83
C ARG A 242 3.94 -6.70 -12.00
N ILE A 243 2.63 -6.59 -12.11
CA ILE A 243 1.98 -5.69 -13.06
C ILE A 243 1.89 -4.33 -12.36
N PRO A 244 2.39 -3.24 -12.96
CA PRO A 244 2.32 -1.91 -12.36
C PRO A 244 0.87 -1.47 -12.23
N GLY A 245 0.57 -0.72 -11.18
CA GLY A 245 -0.76 -0.18 -10.97
C GLY A 245 -1.04 1.03 -11.87
N LEU A 246 -2.28 1.52 -11.83
CA LEU A 246 -2.74 2.63 -12.67
C LEU A 246 -2.32 4.01 -12.16
N GLY A 247 -1.78 4.12 -10.94
CA GLY A 247 -1.33 5.38 -10.34
C GLY A 247 -2.45 6.40 -10.15
N LEU A 248 -3.69 5.93 -9.90
CA LEU A 248 -4.86 6.81 -9.75
C LEU A 248 -4.99 7.36 -8.33
N PHE A 249 -4.64 6.55 -7.34
CA PHE A 249 -4.83 6.89 -5.93
C PHE A 249 -3.62 6.47 -5.09
N HIS A 250 -3.31 7.28 -4.08
CA HIS A 250 -2.33 6.91 -3.06
C HIS A 250 -3.04 6.17 -1.94
N SER A 251 -2.40 5.15 -1.36
CA SER A 251 -2.96 4.32 -0.27
C SER A 251 -3.38 5.15 0.95
N GLY A 252 -2.60 6.17 1.30
CA GLY A 252 -2.87 7.12 2.40
C GLY A 252 -3.89 8.23 2.08
N ALA A 253 -4.36 8.35 0.84
CA ALA A 253 -5.23 9.46 0.46
C ALA A 253 -6.59 9.37 1.16
N VAL A 254 -6.92 10.37 1.98
CA VAL A 254 -8.15 10.40 2.80
C VAL A 254 -9.40 10.29 1.91
N LEU A 255 -9.43 11.05 0.82
CA LEU A 255 -10.63 11.17 -0.01
C LEU A 255 -10.99 9.87 -0.75
N PRO A 256 -10.08 9.20 -1.49
CA PRO A 256 -10.38 7.90 -2.11
C PRO A 256 -10.83 6.83 -1.11
N ASN A 257 -10.19 6.76 0.07
CA ASN A 257 -10.58 5.81 1.11
C ASN A 257 -12.00 6.12 1.63
N LEU A 258 -12.29 7.37 1.98
CA LEU A 258 -13.61 7.79 2.46
C LEU A 258 -14.71 7.50 1.43
N LEU A 259 -14.48 7.88 0.17
CA LEU A 259 -15.44 7.67 -0.91
C LEU A 259 -15.70 6.19 -1.16
N THR A 260 -14.66 5.35 -1.06
CA THR A 260 -14.81 3.91 -1.24
C THR A 260 -15.58 3.28 -0.08
N VAL A 261 -15.24 3.60 1.17
CA VAL A 261 -15.99 3.13 2.35
C VAL A 261 -17.46 3.54 2.26
N TRP A 262 -17.72 4.80 1.90
CA TRP A 262 -19.07 5.32 1.72
C TRP A 262 -19.83 4.58 0.62
N ALA A 263 -19.18 4.37 -0.54
CA ALA A 263 -19.78 3.63 -1.64
C ALA A 263 -20.12 2.20 -1.23
N SER A 264 -19.18 1.50 -0.59
CA SER A 264 -19.36 0.15 -0.10
C SER A 264 -20.50 0.05 0.91
N ALA A 265 -20.63 1.00 1.84
CA ALA A 265 -21.75 1.03 2.79
C ALA A 265 -23.11 1.21 2.10
N VAL A 266 -23.22 2.13 1.13
CA VAL A 266 -24.45 2.33 0.35
C VAL A 266 -24.80 1.08 -0.45
N LEU A 267 -23.81 0.45 -1.09
CA LEU A 267 -24.02 -0.77 -1.87
C LEU A 267 -24.50 -1.94 -1.00
N VAL A 268 -23.88 -2.14 0.16
CA VAL A 268 -24.32 -3.14 1.14
C VAL A 268 -25.77 -2.90 1.53
N LEU A 269 -26.12 -1.67 1.92
CA LEU A 269 -27.48 -1.33 2.34
C LEU A 269 -28.51 -1.56 1.23
N VAL A 270 -28.22 -1.12 0.01
CA VAL A 270 -29.11 -1.32 -1.14
C VAL A 270 -29.28 -2.81 -1.46
N ASN A 271 -28.22 -3.60 -1.42
CA ASN A 271 -28.30 -5.02 -1.72
C ASN A 271 -29.00 -5.82 -0.61
N MET A 272 -28.77 -5.45 0.66
CA MET A 272 -29.46 -6.05 1.79
C MET A 272 -30.97 -5.81 1.72
N ASP A 273 -31.40 -4.60 1.38
CA ASP A 273 -32.82 -4.28 1.18
C ASP A 273 -33.38 -5.00 -0.04
N ARG A 274 -32.69 -4.93 -1.18
CA ARG A 274 -33.11 -5.53 -2.46
C ARG A 274 -33.36 -7.04 -2.36
N PHE A 275 -32.53 -7.75 -1.60
CA PHE A 275 -32.65 -9.20 -1.40
C PHE A 275 -33.40 -9.57 -0.11
N SER A 276 -33.96 -8.58 0.60
CA SER A 276 -34.85 -8.85 1.73
C SER A 276 -36.21 -9.36 1.25
N GLY A 277 -36.96 -9.99 2.16
CA GLY A 277 -38.33 -10.43 1.86
C GLY A 277 -39.34 -9.29 1.67
N ASN A 278 -38.96 -8.04 1.99
CA ASN A 278 -39.83 -6.87 1.86
C ASN A 278 -39.00 -5.61 1.55
N PRO A 279 -38.48 -5.46 0.31
CA PRO A 279 -37.63 -4.34 -0.08
C PRO A 279 -38.39 -3.01 0.04
N MET A 280 -37.77 -2.03 0.70
CA MET A 280 -38.35 -0.71 0.96
C MET A 280 -37.68 0.40 0.16
N LEU A 281 -36.47 0.17 -0.35
CA LEU A 281 -35.68 1.17 -1.06
C LEU A 281 -35.88 1.05 -2.56
N ASP A 282 -36.02 2.20 -3.24
CA ASP A 282 -35.81 2.26 -4.68
C ASP A 282 -34.30 2.27 -4.94
N PRO A 283 -33.72 1.24 -5.60
CA PRO A 283 -32.27 1.12 -5.72
C PRO A 283 -31.66 2.29 -6.48
N TRP A 284 -32.32 2.77 -7.54
CA TRP A 284 -31.77 3.84 -8.37
C TRP A 284 -31.83 5.19 -7.69
N ARG A 285 -32.94 5.52 -7.03
CA ARG A 285 -33.04 6.75 -6.23
C ARG A 285 -32.04 6.72 -5.09
N THR A 286 -31.90 5.58 -4.40
CA THR A 286 -30.92 5.45 -3.31
C THR A 286 -29.51 5.61 -3.83
N LEU A 287 -29.12 4.95 -4.92
CA LEU A 287 -27.78 5.13 -5.50
C LEU A 287 -27.55 6.56 -6.00
N LEU A 288 -28.51 7.18 -6.69
CA LEU A 288 -28.36 8.57 -7.15
C LEU A 288 -28.19 9.54 -5.98
N THR A 289 -29.02 9.42 -4.94
CA THR A 289 -29.06 10.38 -3.82
C THR A 289 -28.01 10.10 -2.75
N ALA A 290 -27.76 8.83 -2.42
CA ALA A 290 -26.83 8.46 -1.36
C ALA A 290 -25.41 8.23 -1.87
N LEU A 291 -25.20 7.88 -3.15
CA LEU A 291 -23.85 7.71 -3.70
C LEU A 291 -23.40 8.95 -4.48
N ILE A 292 -24.14 9.31 -5.54
CA ILE A 292 -23.67 10.31 -6.51
C ILE A 292 -23.66 11.72 -5.90
N VAL A 293 -24.71 12.13 -5.20
CA VAL A 293 -24.78 13.49 -4.63
C VAL A 293 -23.63 13.76 -3.63
N PRO A 294 -23.34 12.90 -2.63
CA PRO A 294 -22.20 13.11 -1.74
C PRO A 294 -20.86 13.10 -2.47
N TRP A 295 -20.67 12.20 -3.44
CA TRP A 295 -19.44 12.15 -4.24
C TRP A 295 -19.21 13.46 -4.99
N VAL A 296 -20.24 13.98 -5.67
CA VAL A 296 -20.17 15.25 -6.40
C VAL A 296 -19.93 16.41 -5.44
N ALA A 297 -20.66 16.48 -4.31
CA ALA A 297 -20.50 17.54 -3.33
C ALA A 297 -19.09 17.57 -2.74
N ILE A 298 -18.54 16.43 -2.32
CA ILE A 298 -17.19 16.33 -1.76
C ILE A 298 -16.14 16.64 -2.83
N SER A 299 -16.34 16.17 -4.07
CA SER A 299 -15.44 16.47 -5.19
C SER A 299 -15.40 17.96 -5.52
N ILE A 300 -16.55 18.65 -5.50
CA ILE A 300 -16.64 20.09 -5.71
C ILE A 300 -15.97 20.86 -4.56
N VAL A 301 -16.26 20.50 -3.31
CA VAL A 301 -15.67 21.15 -2.12
C VAL A 301 -14.15 20.95 -2.11
N SER A 302 -13.66 19.74 -2.37
CA SER A 302 -12.23 19.46 -2.42
C SER A 302 -11.54 20.21 -3.56
N TRP A 303 -12.12 20.25 -4.76
CA TRP A 303 -11.62 21.06 -5.87
C TRP A 303 -11.58 22.56 -5.53
N TRP A 304 -12.62 23.08 -4.87
CA TRP A 304 -12.69 24.48 -4.50
C TRP A 304 -11.72 24.85 -3.37
N SER A 305 -11.51 23.95 -2.41
CA SER A 305 -10.50 24.11 -1.35
C SER A 305 -9.09 24.14 -1.94
N ARG A 306 -8.75 23.20 -2.83
CA ARG A 306 -7.46 23.17 -3.53
C ARG A 306 -7.19 24.44 -4.33
N ARG A 307 -8.19 24.97 -5.03
CA ARG A 307 -8.06 26.25 -5.76
C ARG A 307 -7.84 27.45 -4.83
N ARG A 308 -8.41 27.44 -3.62
CA ARG A 308 -8.18 28.50 -2.63
C ARG A 308 -6.81 28.38 -1.97
N HIS A 309 -6.35 27.16 -1.74
CA HIS A 309 -5.03 26.89 -1.17
C HIS A 309 -3.88 27.03 -2.17
N ALA A 310 -4.10 26.86 -3.47
CA ALA A 310 -3.09 27.15 -4.52
C ALA A 310 -2.67 28.64 -4.62
N ARG A 311 -3.13 29.51 -3.71
CA ARG A 311 -2.63 30.89 -3.50
C ARG A 311 -1.69 31.03 -2.30
N GLY A 312 -1.38 29.95 -1.59
CA GLY A 312 -0.28 29.87 -0.63
C GLY A 312 0.51 28.58 -0.92
N GLU A 313 1.82 28.68 -1.05
CA GLU A 313 2.69 27.54 -1.34
C GLU A 313 2.43 26.37 -0.37
N TRP A 314 1.89 25.27 -0.91
CA TRP A 314 1.88 23.97 -0.25
C TRP A 314 2.75 23.06 -1.12
N SER A 315 3.84 22.61 -0.53
CA SER A 315 4.84 21.76 -1.17
C SER A 315 4.23 20.40 -1.54
N THR A 316 4.42 19.98 -2.79
CA THR A 316 4.04 18.67 -3.34
C THR A 316 4.70 17.47 -2.65
N THR A 317 5.56 17.70 -1.67
CA THR A 317 6.24 16.66 -0.90
C THR A 317 5.29 15.96 0.07
N ASP A 318 4.40 16.67 0.78
CA ASP A 318 3.58 16.12 1.90
C ASP A 318 2.61 14.98 1.50
N ASP A 319 1.99 15.05 0.31
CA ASP A 319 1.08 14.00 -0.17
C ASP A 319 1.83 12.69 -0.52
N ARG A 320 3.11 12.79 -0.89
CA ARG A 320 4.00 11.65 -1.18
C ARG A 320 4.56 11.03 0.09
N LEU A 321 4.75 11.84 1.15
CA LEU A 321 5.16 11.34 2.47
C LEU A 321 4.10 10.44 3.10
N ALA A 322 2.83 10.67 2.78
CA ALA A 322 1.71 9.85 3.26
C ALA A 322 1.64 8.45 2.62
N GLU A 323 2.32 8.21 1.49
CA GLU A 323 2.27 6.96 0.71
C GLU A 323 3.08 5.83 1.37
N VAL A 324 4.39 6.03 1.51
CA VAL A 324 5.31 5.11 2.21
C VAL A 324 4.89 4.92 3.67
N ALA A 325 4.33 5.98 4.26
CA ALA A 325 3.83 6.04 5.61
C ALA A 325 2.56 5.19 5.83
N ALA A 326 1.55 5.30 4.95
CA ALA A 326 0.30 4.56 5.11
C ALA A 326 0.49 3.05 4.92
N GLU A 327 1.41 2.64 4.05
CA GLU A 327 1.65 1.21 3.76
C GLU A 327 2.44 0.50 4.87
N THR A 328 3.34 1.20 5.56
CA THR A 328 4.07 0.61 6.70
C THR A 328 3.27 0.58 8.01
N GLU A 329 2.08 1.20 8.05
CA GLU A 329 1.20 1.34 9.23
C GLU A 329 0.25 0.14 9.43
N GLU A 330 0.11 -0.77 8.46
CA GLU A 330 -0.87 -1.87 8.50
C GLU A 330 -0.48 -3.08 9.36
N ALA A 331 0.56 -2.96 10.19
CA ALA A 331 0.83 -3.91 11.26
C ALA A 331 0.08 -3.48 12.54
N PRO A 332 -1.12 -4.00 12.85
CA PRO A 332 -1.53 -4.01 14.24
C PRO A 332 -0.49 -4.86 14.99
N VAL A 333 -0.10 -4.44 16.19
CA VAL A 333 0.65 -5.29 17.13
C VAL A 333 -0.14 -6.58 17.33
#